data_AF-A0A3B9QCV2-F1
#
_entry.id   AF-A0A3B9QCV2-F1
#
_cell.length_a   1.000
_cell.length_b   1.000
_cell.length_c   1.000
_cell.angle_alpha   90.00
_cell.angle_beta   90.00
_cell.angle_gamma   90.00
#
_symmetry.space_group_name_H-M   'P 1'
#
loop_
_entity.id
_entity.type
_entity.pdbx_description
1 polymer ?
#
loop_
_entity_poly.entity_id
_entity_poly.type
_entity_poly.pdbx_seq_one_letter_code
_entity_poly.pdbx_strand_id
1 'polypeptide(L)'
;LVVRQVVTEEVKVREMLYRNHRVEVEDRVFRALGILSNARKITSDEAIRLWSDLRLGVELSMIPRLEIKDVNEILVLSRPNFVQKFFGTALTAQERDIRRAELIRKHLASRGV
;
A
#
# COMPACT_ATOMS: atom_id res chain seq x y z
N LEU A 1 -4.35 -0.33 29.13
CA LEU A 1 -3.77 0.98 29.48
C LEU A 1 -2.58 1.33 28.58
N VAL A 2 -1.61 0.44 28.38
CA VAL A 2 -0.45 0.67 27.50
C VAL A 2 -0.82 0.83 26.00
N VAL A 3 -1.77 0.05 25.47
CA VAL A 3 -2.18 0.14 24.05
C VAL A 3 -2.69 1.53 23.66
N ARG A 4 -3.47 2.19 24.52
CA ARG A 4 -3.96 3.55 24.26
C ARG A 4 -2.82 4.57 24.25
N GLN A 5 -1.83 4.43 25.12
CA GLN A 5 -0.67 5.32 25.15
C GLN A 5 0.20 5.15 23.89
N VAL A 6 0.39 3.92 23.42
CA VAL A 6 1.10 3.64 22.15
C VAL A 6 0.38 4.31 20.97
N VAL A 7 -0.95 4.19 20.89
CA VAL A 7 -1.74 4.84 19.84
C VAL A 7 -1.60 6.37 19.90
N THR A 8 -1.71 6.97 21.09
CA THR A 8 -1.59 8.42 21.24
C THR A 8 -0.21 8.94 20.86
N GLU A 9 0.86 8.25 21.26
CA GLU A 9 2.22 8.65 20.88
C GLU A 9 2.49 8.44 19.38
N GLU A 10 1.96 7.38 18.78
CA GLU A 10 2.07 7.17 17.34
C GLU A 10 1.40 8.29 16.53
N VAL A 11 0.19 8.70 16.94
CA VAL A 11 -0.52 9.83 16.31
C VAL A 11 0.28 11.13 16.44
N LYS A 12 0.83 11.43 17.62
CA LYS A 12 1.65 12.63 17.83
C LYS A 12 2.92 12.63 16.98
N VAL A 13 3.64 11.52 16.95
CA VAL A 13 4.88 11.39 16.16
C VAL A 13 4.55 11.54 14.67
N ARG A 14 3.45 10.95 14.21
CA ARG A 14 2.98 11.07 12.83
C ARG A 14 2.65 12.52 12.46
N GLU A 15 1.92 13.23 13.31
CA GLU A 15 1.62 14.65 13.08
C GLU A 15 2.88 15.52 13.09
N MET A 16 3.83 15.27 14.00
CA MET A 16 5.10 16.00 14.05
C MET A 16 5.97 15.75 12.81
N LEU A 17 6.08 14.49 12.37
CA LEU A 17 6.79 14.15 11.14
C LEU A 17 6.18 14.85 9.93
N TYR A 18 4.85 14.86 9.83
CA TYR A 18 4.17 15.57 8.76
C TYR A 18 4.42 17.09 8.79
N ARG A 19 4.37 17.73 9.97
CA ARG A 19 4.61 19.18 10.07
C ARG A 19 6.03 19.58 9.69
N ASN A 20 7.01 18.74 9.98
CA ASN A 20 8.42 19.05 9.76
C ASN A 20 8.95 18.62 8.37
N HIS A 21 8.33 17.61 7.75
CA HIS A 21 8.80 16.99 6.49
C HIS A 21 7.65 16.74 5.52
N ARG A 22 6.74 17.72 5.41
CA ARG A 22 5.51 17.59 4.63
C ARG A 22 5.77 17.15 3.19
N VAL A 23 6.71 17.81 2.51
CA VAL A 23 7.01 17.57 1.10
C VAL A 23 7.62 16.19 0.89
N GLU A 24 8.50 15.74 1.79
CA GLU A 24 9.13 14.43 1.73
C GLU A 24 8.13 13.31 1.97
N VAL A 25 7.20 13.50 2.91
CA VAL A 25 6.12 12.53 3.15
C VAL A 25 5.18 12.46 1.94
N GLU A 26 4.79 13.62 1.38
CA GLU A 26 3.97 13.67 0.16
C GLU A 26 4.68 12.97 -1.01
N ASP A 27 5.95 13.29 -1.30
CA ASP A 27 6.71 12.65 -2.38
C ASP A 27 6.82 11.13 -2.18
N ARG A 28 7.09 10.67 -0.96
CA ARG A 28 7.15 9.25 -0.63
C ARG A 28 5.82 8.54 -0.88
N VAL A 29 4.71 9.14 -0.43
CA VAL A 29 3.35 8.60 -0.62
C VAL A 29 3.01 8.52 -2.11
N PHE A 30 3.25 9.60 -2.87
CA PHE A 30 2.90 9.64 -4.30
C PHE A 30 3.82 8.75 -5.16
N ARG A 31 5.10 8.57 -4.77
CA ARG A 31 5.97 7.57 -5.40
C ARG A 31 5.44 6.15 -5.17
N ALA A 32 5.03 5.84 -3.95
CA ALA A 32 4.46 4.53 -3.64
C ALA A 32 3.19 4.29 -4.46
N LEU A 33 2.30 5.28 -4.54
CA LEU A 33 1.11 5.22 -5.38
C LEU A 33 1.47 4.99 -6.86
N GLY A 34 2.38 5.78 -7.41
CA GLY A 34 2.80 5.68 -8.81
C GLY A 34 3.40 4.33 -9.16
N ILE A 35 4.21 3.75 -8.27
CA ILE A 35 4.77 2.41 -8.46
C ILE A 35 3.64 1.36 -8.40
N LEU A 36 2.77 1.40 -7.39
CA LEU A 36 1.68 0.43 -7.26
C LEU A 36 0.69 0.48 -8.43
N SER A 37 0.43 1.66 -8.99
CA SER A 37 -0.49 1.83 -10.13
C SER A 37 0.13 1.49 -11.49
N ASN A 38 1.47 1.43 -11.62
CA ASN A 38 2.14 1.24 -12.91
C ASN A 38 3.08 0.03 -13.02
N ALA A 39 3.65 -0.46 -11.92
CA ALA A 39 4.68 -1.50 -11.93
C ALA A 39 4.20 -2.76 -12.66
N ARG A 40 5.07 -3.40 -13.46
CA ARG A 40 4.75 -4.66 -14.19
C ARG A 40 5.18 -5.92 -13.46
N LYS A 41 6.03 -5.78 -12.46
CA LYS A 41 6.51 -6.81 -11.56
C LYS A 41 6.73 -6.15 -10.21
N ILE A 42 6.28 -6.79 -9.14
CA ILE A 42 6.49 -6.29 -7.78
C ILE A 42 6.62 -7.48 -6.84
N THR A 43 7.62 -7.49 -5.96
CA THR A 43 7.75 -8.57 -4.96
C THR A 43 6.73 -8.42 -3.84
N SER A 44 6.52 -9.45 -3.00
CA SER A 44 5.62 -9.32 -1.85
C SER A 44 6.12 -8.24 -0.88
N ASP A 45 7.41 -8.25 -0.57
CA ASP A 45 8.00 -7.35 0.43
C ASP A 45 7.98 -5.90 -0.05
N GLU A 46 8.27 -5.68 -1.33
CA GLU A 46 8.13 -4.37 -1.97
C GLU A 46 6.69 -3.89 -1.93
N ALA A 47 5.72 -4.73 -2.30
CA ALA A 47 4.31 -4.36 -2.26
C ALA A 47 3.83 -3.99 -0.85
N ILE A 48 4.29 -4.71 0.18
CA ILE A 48 3.97 -4.42 1.59
C ILE A 48 4.61 -3.11 2.05
N ARG A 49 5.86 -2.82 1.65
CA ARG A 49 6.52 -1.55 1.97
C ARG A 49 5.78 -0.37 1.35
N LEU A 50 5.47 -0.44 0.05
CA LEU A 50 4.75 0.63 -0.64
C LEU A 50 3.30 0.77 -0.13
N TRP A 51 2.66 -0.35 0.24
CA TRP A 51 1.36 -0.33 0.90
C TRP A 51 1.38 0.45 2.21
N SER A 52 2.43 0.29 3.03
CA SER A 52 2.57 1.03 4.28
C SER A 52 2.63 2.55 4.04
N ASP A 53 3.34 2.97 2.99
CA ASP A 53 3.44 4.37 2.61
C ASP A 53 2.11 4.90 2.07
N LEU A 54 1.44 4.13 1.21
CA LEU A 54 0.11 4.50 0.69
C LEU A 54 -0.92 4.62 1.81
N ARG A 55 -0.87 3.72 2.81
CA ARG A 55 -1.77 3.75 3.96
C ARG A 55 -1.57 5.00 4.80
N LEU A 56 -0.31 5.40 5.03
CA LEU A 56 -0.01 6.67 5.68
C LEU A 56 -0.62 7.85 4.91
N GLY A 57 -0.48 7.87 3.60
CA GLY A 57 -1.07 8.90 2.74
C GLY A 57 -2.59 9.01 2.86
N VAL A 58 -3.30 7.88 2.90
CA VAL A 58 -4.74 7.85 3.09
C VAL A 58 -5.14 8.30 4.51
N GLU A 59 -4.43 7.86 5.54
CA GLU A 59 -4.68 8.29 6.93
C GLU A 59 -4.41 9.79 7.13
N LEU A 60 -3.49 10.38 6.36
CA LEU A 60 -3.23 11.83 6.31
C LEU A 60 -4.14 12.58 5.31
N SER A 61 -5.16 11.92 4.74
CA SER A 61 -6.10 12.51 3.78
C SER A 61 -5.46 13.09 2.50
N MET A 62 -4.29 12.59 2.10
CA MET A 62 -3.57 13.04 0.89
C MET A 62 -4.18 12.51 -0.40
N ILE A 63 -4.82 11.33 -0.34
CA ILE A 63 -5.40 10.64 -1.50
C ILE A 63 -6.90 10.47 -1.25
N PRO A 64 -7.73 11.49 -1.50
CA PRO A 64 -9.15 11.49 -1.15
C PRO A 64 -9.99 10.47 -1.93
N ARG A 65 -9.43 9.87 -2.98
CA ARG A 65 -10.10 8.85 -3.81
C ARG A 65 -10.01 7.44 -3.23
N LEU A 66 -9.11 7.21 -2.26
CA LEU A 66 -8.92 5.90 -1.64
C LEU A 66 -9.39 5.94 -0.20
N GLU A 67 -10.16 4.92 0.18
CA GLU A 67 -10.48 4.68 1.59
C GLU A 67 -9.48 3.69 2.21
N ILE A 68 -9.41 3.66 3.54
CA ILE A 68 -8.57 2.70 4.27
C ILE A 68 -8.88 1.24 3.87
N LYS A 69 -10.15 0.94 3.57
CA LYS A 69 -10.56 -0.39 3.08
C LYS A 69 -9.88 -0.76 1.76
N ASP A 70 -9.80 0.18 0.82
CA ASP A 70 -9.18 -0.05 -0.49
C ASP A 70 -7.68 -0.32 -0.33
N VAL A 71 -7.02 0.41 0.58
CA VAL A 71 -5.62 0.17 0.88
C VAL A 71 -5.43 -1.18 1.57
N ASN A 72 -6.28 -1.56 2.52
CA ASN A 72 -6.18 -2.87 3.19
C ASN A 72 -6.35 -4.05 2.24
N GLU A 73 -7.18 -3.93 1.20
CA GLU A 73 -7.31 -4.96 0.15
C GLU A 73 -5.98 -5.20 -0.58
N ILE A 74 -5.18 -4.17 -0.84
CA ILE A 74 -3.84 -4.31 -1.46
C ILE A 74 -2.93 -5.20 -0.64
N LEU A 75 -3.01 -5.14 0.70
CA LEU A 75 -2.23 -6.03 1.58
C LEU A 75 -2.59 -7.50 1.37
N VAL A 76 -3.88 -7.80 1.14
CA VAL A 76 -4.35 -9.15 0.83
C VAL A 76 -3.85 -9.59 -0.55
N LEU A 77 -3.97 -8.72 -1.56
CA LEU A 77 -3.49 -8.97 -2.92
C LEU A 77 -1.97 -9.19 -2.97
N SER A 78 -1.23 -8.61 -2.03
CA SER A 78 0.23 -8.74 -1.95
C SER A 78 0.71 -10.10 -1.45
N ARG A 79 -0.15 -10.89 -0.78
CA ARG A 79 0.24 -12.17 -0.17
C ARG A 79 0.44 -13.25 -1.25
N PRO A 80 1.55 -14.01 -1.22
CA PRO A 80 1.82 -15.07 -2.20
C PRO A 80 0.67 -16.09 -2.34
N ASN A 81 0.12 -16.53 -1.20
CA ASN A 81 -0.94 -17.52 -1.15
C ASN A 81 -2.24 -17.04 -1.80
N PHE A 82 -2.52 -15.73 -1.71
CA PHE A 82 -3.70 -15.15 -2.34
C PHE A 82 -3.56 -15.16 -3.86
N VAL A 83 -2.42 -14.68 -4.37
CA VAL A 83 -2.14 -14.68 -5.82
C VAL A 83 -2.24 -16.08 -6.39
N GLN A 84 -1.65 -17.08 -5.72
CA GLN A 84 -1.70 -18.46 -6.18
C GLN A 84 -3.12 -19.04 -6.19
N LYS A 85 -3.91 -18.76 -5.14
CA LYS A 85 -5.32 -19.19 -5.08
C LYS A 85 -6.19 -18.49 -6.12
N PHE A 86 -5.98 -17.20 -6.35
CA PHE A 86 -6.76 -16.41 -7.29
C PHE A 86 -6.64 -16.92 -8.73
N PHE A 87 -5.43 -17.30 -9.15
CA PHE A 87 -5.19 -17.81 -10.50
C PHE A 87 -5.40 -19.33 -10.64
N GLY A 88 -5.57 -20.06 -9.53
CA GLY A 88 -5.90 -21.49 -9.54
C GLY A 88 -4.81 -22.41 -10.12
N THR A 89 -3.58 -21.90 -10.30
CA THR A 89 -2.47 -22.64 -10.92
C THR A 89 -1.20 -22.53 -10.08
N ALA A 90 -0.28 -23.48 -10.28
CA ALA A 90 1.06 -23.41 -9.70
C ALA A 90 1.86 -22.32 -10.43
N LEU A 91 2.04 -21.17 -9.76
CA LEU A 91 2.83 -20.06 -10.27
C LEU A 91 4.24 -20.11 -9.70
N THR A 92 5.24 -19.89 -10.54
CA THR A 92 6.63 -19.62 -10.13
C THR A 92 6.72 -18.31 -9.34
N ALA A 93 7.84 -18.08 -8.65
CA ALA A 93 8.05 -16.82 -7.92
C ALA A 93 7.94 -15.59 -8.84
N GLN A 94 8.53 -15.66 -10.03
CA GLN A 94 8.50 -14.57 -11.00
C GLN A 94 7.08 -14.30 -11.53
N GLU A 95 6.32 -15.36 -11.85
CA GLU A 95 4.93 -15.21 -12.29
C GLU A 95 4.06 -14.61 -11.19
N ARG A 96 4.26 -15.02 -9.93
CA ARG A 96 3.56 -14.41 -8.78
C ARG A 96 3.84 -12.91 -8.70
N ASP A 97 5.06 -12.47 -8.94
CA ASP A 97 5.41 -11.05 -8.91
C ASP A 97 4.74 -10.23 -10.02
N ILE A 98 4.62 -10.81 -11.23
CA ILE A 98 3.93 -10.18 -12.36
C ILE A 98 2.42 -10.13 -12.11
N ARG A 99 1.84 -11.24 -11.65
CA ARG A 99 0.41 -11.37 -11.34
C ARG A 99 0.00 -10.51 -10.15
N ARG A 100 0.83 -10.40 -9.11
CA ARG A 100 0.63 -9.48 -7.99
C ARG A 100 0.51 -8.05 -8.49
N ALA A 101 1.48 -7.61 -9.30
CA ALA A 101 1.45 -6.27 -9.89
C ALA A 101 0.19 -6.06 -10.73
N GLU A 102 -0.23 -7.06 -11.51
CA GLU A 102 -1.48 -7.01 -12.28
C GLU A 102 -2.73 -6.78 -11.40
N LEU A 103 -2.87 -7.54 -10.31
CA LEU A 103 -3.99 -7.43 -9.40
C LEU A 103 -4.03 -6.06 -8.71
N ILE A 104 -2.89 -5.56 -8.23
CA ILE A 104 -2.79 -4.27 -7.55
C ILE A 104 -3.17 -3.13 -8.51
N ARG A 105 -2.67 -3.14 -9.75
CA ARG A 105 -3.02 -2.12 -10.75
C ARG A 105 -4.51 -2.13 -11.09
N LYS A 106 -5.10 -3.32 -11.31
CA LYS A 106 -6.53 -3.45 -11.58
C LYS A 106 -7.38 -2.93 -10.43
N HIS A 107 -6.97 -3.26 -9.20
CA HIS A 107 -7.61 -2.78 -7.99
C HIS A 107 -7.59 -1.25 -7.93
N LEU A 108 -6.42 -0.61 -8.03
CA LEU A 108 -6.30 0.85 -8.00
C LEU A 108 -7.06 1.54 -9.15
N ALA A 109 -6.94 1.03 -10.38
CA ALA A 109 -7.62 1.61 -11.54
C ALA A 109 -9.14 1.65 -11.37
N SER A 110 -9.73 0.63 -10.73
CA SER A 110 -11.17 0.60 -10.46
C SER A 110 -11.63 1.63 -9.42
N ARG A 111 -10.71 2.24 -8.66
CA ARG A 111 -10.96 3.35 -7.71
C ARG A 111 -10.65 4.72 -8.31
N GLY A 112 -10.30 4.78 -9.60
CA GLY A 112 -10.01 6.02 -10.30
C GLY A 112 -8.66 6.64 -9.93
N VAL A 113 -7.68 5.78 -9.60
CA VAL A 113 -6.29 6.12 -9.28
C VAL A 113 -5.32 5.27 -10.11
#